data_AF-A0A954N6R4-F1
#
_entry.id   AF-A0A954N6R4-F1
#
_cell.length_a   1.000
_cell.length_b   1.000
_cell.length_c   1.000
_cell.angle_alpha   90.00
_cell.angle_beta   90.00
_cell.angle_gamma   90.00
#
_symmetry.space_group_name_H-M   'P 1'
#
loop_
_entity.id
_entity.type
_entity.pdbx_description
1 polymer ?
#
loop_
_entity_poly.entity_id
_entity_poly.type
_entity_poly.pdbx_seq_one_letter_code
_entity_poly.pdbx_strand_id
1 'polypeptide(L)'
;MSILESFIVDSPDVQADGSPACCGDPKPNKSLERGVQWLGNNFSVTEHPNYQHRGYFLYYMYGLERAGRLSGRRFLGHHDWFREGADSLASSQAPTLGNWVGIDGSEQVKVIATSYALLFLSKGMCPVVINKLKYGVPDDPGNMTQIPWNRHSRDVRNLMDYITGLDGWPKLLSWQEVHISSALKRGGVQELLQAPILFLNGSEAPQFSPEEVTLLREYVSQGGFIFAESACRRKDFEQGMHDLVEQMFPNQTYRLRRLTADHPIYRSEFPLDADTVELWGVDVGCRTSIVYSPNDYACLWDKWMVAPPRNRNLQLTQRINKAMSVGTNLVAYVTGRNPPSKTERQDIAIAKKVQDTLERSQIQIAKIKHEGNWDVAPEAVSNLLAALNSVGGIETSTSKFNRSLTDGDLPNFPVIYMHGRNSFSLTKTEIERLREHLNRGGFLFADACCAAPLFDEAFRKM
;
A
#
# COMPACT_ATOMS: atom_id res chain seq x y z
N MET A 1 -10.39 31.78 15.44
CA MET A 1 -10.59 30.33 15.29
C MET A 1 -9.89 29.64 16.43
N SER A 2 -10.66 29.16 17.42
CA SER A 2 -10.08 28.38 18.51
C SER A 2 -9.69 26.98 18.01
N ILE A 3 -8.71 26.36 18.66
CA ILE A 3 -8.28 24.98 18.35
C ILE A 3 -9.48 24.02 18.35
N LEU A 4 -10.48 24.24 19.23
CA LEU A 4 -11.70 23.44 19.32
C LEU A 4 -12.59 23.54 18.07
N GLU A 5 -12.70 24.71 17.45
CA GLU A 5 -13.49 24.90 16.23
C GLU A 5 -12.89 24.16 15.03
N SER A 6 -11.57 23.90 15.04
CA SER A 6 -10.92 23.09 14.00
C SER A 6 -11.17 21.58 14.14
N PHE A 7 -11.52 21.14 15.36
CA PHE A 7 -11.87 19.74 15.67
C PHE A 7 -13.37 19.48 15.55
N ILE A 8 -14.21 20.51 15.70
CA ILE A 8 -15.67 20.40 15.55
C ILE A 8 -16.04 20.95 14.18
N VAL A 9 -16.25 20.04 13.22
CA VAL A 9 -16.86 20.42 11.94
C VAL A 9 -18.35 20.58 12.18
N ASP A 10 -18.77 21.81 12.50
CA ASP A 10 -20.14 22.20 12.22
C ASP A 10 -20.37 21.86 10.74
N SER A 11 -21.40 21.06 10.49
CA SER A 11 -21.73 20.58 9.15
C SER A 11 -22.94 21.37 8.64
N PRO A 12 -22.82 22.69 8.38
CA PRO A 12 -23.94 23.50 7.90
C PRO A 12 -24.42 23.05 6.51
N ASP A 13 -23.59 22.28 5.78
CA ASP A 13 -23.81 21.88 4.39
C ASP A 13 -24.42 20.47 4.24
N VAL A 14 -25.28 20.05 5.17
CA VAL A 14 -25.98 18.75 5.12
C VAL A 14 -27.41 18.96 4.66
N GLN A 15 -27.79 18.30 3.57
CA GLN A 15 -29.15 18.34 3.05
C GLN A 15 -30.14 17.66 4.01
N ALA A 16 -31.44 17.92 3.84
CA ALA A 16 -32.48 17.36 4.70
C ALA A 16 -32.50 15.81 4.71
N ASP A 17 -32.07 15.17 3.61
CA ASP A 17 -31.92 13.71 3.43
C ASP A 17 -30.61 13.14 4.03
N GLY A 18 -29.88 13.96 4.80
CA GLY A 18 -28.61 13.62 5.43
C GLY A 18 -27.43 13.55 4.46
N SER A 19 -27.58 13.93 3.20
CA SER A 19 -26.49 13.95 2.22
C SER A 19 -25.56 15.15 2.46
N PRO A 20 -24.25 14.94 2.68
CA PRO A 20 -23.29 16.04 2.84
C PRO A 20 -22.87 16.62 1.50
N ALA A 21 -22.49 17.91 1.47
CA ALA A 21 -21.85 18.53 0.31
C ALA A 21 -20.40 18.00 0.11
N CYS A 22 -20.26 16.91 -0.64
CA CYS A 22 -18.97 16.27 -0.93
C CYS A 22 -18.18 16.95 -2.06
N CYS A 23 -18.86 17.70 -2.94
CA CYS A 23 -18.32 18.08 -4.26
C CYS A 23 -17.98 19.56 -4.41
N GLY A 24 -17.91 20.31 -3.30
CA GLY A 24 -17.41 21.68 -3.32
C GLY A 24 -15.92 21.74 -3.66
N ASP A 25 -15.46 22.91 -4.09
CA ASP A 25 -14.03 23.14 -4.33
C ASP A 25 -13.24 22.92 -3.04
N PRO A 26 -12.16 22.12 -3.06
CA PRO A 26 -11.30 21.97 -1.91
C PRO A 26 -10.76 23.36 -1.53
N LYS A 27 -10.98 23.78 -0.28
CA LYS A 27 -10.45 25.04 0.23
C LYS A 27 -9.10 24.77 0.89
N PRO A 28 -7.96 24.97 0.19
CA PRO A 28 -6.66 24.70 0.78
C PRO A 28 -6.43 25.62 1.98
N ASN A 29 -5.99 25.05 3.10
CA ASN A 29 -5.60 25.84 4.25
C ASN A 29 -4.20 26.43 3.98
N LYS A 30 -4.17 27.62 3.36
CA LYS A 30 -2.93 28.32 2.99
C LYS A 30 -1.98 28.52 4.19
N SER A 31 -2.51 28.71 5.39
CA SER A 31 -1.68 28.85 6.60
C SER A 31 -1.01 27.55 6.99
N LEU A 32 -1.72 26.42 6.89
CA LEU A 32 -1.16 25.09 7.11
C LEU A 32 -0.06 24.79 6.08
N GLU A 33 -0.32 25.01 4.79
CA GLU A 33 0.67 24.76 3.73
C GLU A 33 1.93 25.60 3.91
N ARG A 34 1.80 26.89 4.26
CA ARG A 34 2.96 27.73 4.60
C ARG A 34 3.72 27.22 5.82
N GLY A 35 3.01 26.72 6.83
CA GLY A 35 3.64 26.14 8.03
C GLY A 35 4.43 24.87 7.70
N VAL A 36 3.86 23.97 6.90
CA VAL A 36 4.54 22.76 6.42
C VAL A 36 5.75 23.12 5.55
N GLN A 37 5.62 24.10 4.66
CA GLN A 37 6.72 24.56 3.83
C GLN A 37 7.85 25.16 4.68
N TRP A 38 7.51 25.98 5.68
CA TRP A 38 8.50 26.52 6.62
C TRP A 38 9.21 25.41 7.39
N LEU A 39 8.47 24.40 7.88
CA LEU A 39 9.04 23.24 8.56
C LEU A 39 9.99 22.45 7.66
N GLY A 40 9.64 22.27 6.38
CA GLY A 40 10.52 21.61 5.41
C GLY A 40 11.80 22.40 5.12
N ASN A 41 11.70 23.73 5.02
CA ASN A 41 12.85 24.60 4.72
C ASN A 41 13.80 24.79 5.91
N ASN A 42 13.29 24.68 7.13
CA ASN A 42 14.05 24.84 8.38
C ASN A 42 14.19 23.51 9.13
N PHE A 43 14.05 22.40 8.42
CA PHE A 43 14.09 21.07 9.00
C PHE A 43 15.46 20.80 9.62
N SER A 44 15.46 20.30 10.86
CA SER A 44 16.67 19.82 11.53
C SER A 44 16.32 18.69 12.49
N VAL A 45 17.26 17.73 12.64
CA VAL A 45 17.22 16.63 13.62
C VAL A 45 18.45 16.64 14.52
N THR A 46 19.29 17.68 14.44
CA THR A 46 20.51 17.82 15.23
C THR A 46 20.45 19.04 16.14
N GLU A 47 19.63 20.03 15.79
CA GLU A 47 19.47 21.25 16.56
C GLU A 47 18.05 21.80 16.46
N HIS A 48 17.69 22.66 17.41
CA HIS A 48 16.43 23.37 17.39
C HIS A 48 16.49 24.49 16.33
N PRO A 49 15.55 24.58 15.36
CA PRO A 49 15.62 25.56 14.26
C PRO A 49 15.61 27.04 14.71
N ASN A 50 15.10 27.32 15.91
CA ASN A 50 15.27 28.64 16.54
C ASN A 50 16.62 28.71 17.27
N TYR A 51 17.61 29.35 16.64
CA TYR A 51 18.96 29.55 17.16
C TYR A 51 19.03 30.28 18.52
N GLN A 52 18.00 31.04 18.90
CA GLN A 52 17.95 31.75 20.19
C GLN A 52 17.57 30.83 21.37
N HIS A 53 17.06 29.63 21.09
CA HIS A 53 16.67 28.63 22.09
C HIS A 53 17.29 27.28 21.72
N ARG A 54 18.58 27.10 22.05
CA ARG A 54 19.25 25.79 21.91
C ARG A 54 18.74 24.73 22.91
N GLY A 55 18.02 25.15 23.95
CA GLY A 55 17.24 24.27 24.81
C GLY A 55 15.97 23.77 24.12
N TYR A 56 15.29 22.78 24.72
CA TYR A 56 14.02 22.22 24.22
C TYR A 56 14.12 21.48 22.88
N PHE A 57 15.29 20.93 22.56
CA PHE A 57 15.50 20.19 21.32
C PHE A 57 14.64 18.92 21.26
N LEU A 58 14.57 18.15 22.36
CA LEU A 58 13.78 16.91 22.40
C LEU A 58 12.28 17.18 22.36
N TYR A 59 11.85 18.29 22.95
CA TYR A 59 10.48 18.79 22.85
C TYR A 59 10.15 19.20 21.40
N TYR A 60 11.06 19.89 20.71
CA TYR A 60 10.92 20.18 19.29
C TYR A 60 10.85 18.90 18.45
N MET A 61 11.71 17.91 18.71
CA MET A 61 11.64 16.61 18.04
C MET A 61 10.25 15.98 18.24
N TYR A 62 9.74 15.97 19.48
CA TYR A 62 8.37 15.50 19.73
C TYR A 62 7.31 16.31 18.97
N GLY A 63 7.43 17.64 18.92
CA GLY A 63 6.56 18.50 18.11
C GLY A 63 6.61 18.19 16.61
N LEU A 64 7.80 17.89 16.09
CA LEU A 64 8.03 17.47 14.71
C LEU A 64 7.34 16.13 14.42
N GLU A 65 7.39 15.16 15.35
CA GLU A 65 6.62 13.92 15.24
C GLU A 65 5.12 14.19 15.17
N ARG A 66 4.59 15.04 16.05
CA ARG A 66 3.17 15.42 16.03
C ARG A 66 2.78 16.07 14.72
N ALA A 67 3.59 17.00 14.20
CA ALA A 67 3.33 17.65 12.93
C ALA A 67 3.30 16.64 11.77
N GLY A 68 4.30 15.75 11.69
CA GLY A 68 4.36 14.70 10.68
C GLY A 68 3.19 13.72 10.75
N ARG A 69 2.87 13.22 11.95
CA ARG A 69 1.77 12.27 12.18
C ARG A 69 0.40 12.88 11.89
N LEU A 70 0.15 14.11 12.33
CA LEU A 70 -1.16 14.77 12.16
C LEU A 70 -1.39 15.21 10.72
N SER A 71 -0.33 15.57 9.99
CA SER A 71 -0.42 15.93 8.57
C SER A 71 -0.46 14.73 7.62
N GLY A 72 -0.12 13.52 8.10
CA GLY A 72 0.00 12.34 7.25
C GLY A 72 1.18 12.41 6.27
N ARG A 73 2.07 13.41 6.40
CA ARG A 73 3.18 13.60 5.46
C ARG A 73 4.36 12.78 5.90
N ARG A 74 4.84 11.89 5.01
CA ARG A 74 6.11 11.19 5.23
C ARG A 74 7.31 12.12 5.10
N PHE A 75 7.23 13.11 4.22
CA PHE A 75 8.31 14.04 3.95
C PHE A 75 7.97 15.47 4.36
N LEU A 76 8.93 16.15 4.99
CA LEU A 76 8.90 17.59 5.20
C LEU A 76 10.00 18.19 4.33
N GLY A 77 9.61 18.89 3.26
CA GLY A 77 10.53 19.21 2.17
C GLY A 77 11.07 17.93 1.54
N HIS A 78 12.39 17.76 1.55
CA HIS A 78 13.04 16.54 1.04
C HIS A 78 13.33 15.49 2.11
N HIS A 79 13.10 15.80 3.39
CA HIS A 79 13.54 15.01 4.53
C HIS A 79 12.52 13.94 4.94
N ASP A 80 12.98 12.69 5.12
CA ASP A 80 12.19 11.65 5.78
C ASP A 80 12.31 11.90 7.29
N TRP A 81 11.45 12.79 7.79
CA TRP A 81 11.57 13.37 9.12
C TRP A 81 11.67 12.33 10.23
N PHE A 82 10.98 11.19 10.05
CA PHE A 82 10.97 10.14 11.05
C PHE A 82 12.22 9.29 10.99
N ARG A 83 12.63 8.88 9.80
CA ARG A 83 13.85 8.07 9.64
C ARG A 83 15.07 8.86 10.12
N GLU A 84 15.23 10.09 9.63
CA GLU A 84 16.34 10.97 10.01
C GLU A 84 16.32 11.26 11.52
N GLY A 85 15.14 11.52 12.09
CA GLY A 85 15.00 11.79 13.52
C GLY A 85 15.23 10.56 14.40
N ALA A 86 14.78 9.38 13.97
CA ALA A 86 15.00 8.13 14.69
C ALA A 86 16.48 7.75 14.68
N ASP A 87 17.16 7.88 13.54
CA ASP A 87 18.59 7.63 13.41
C ASP A 87 19.40 8.58 14.32
N SER A 88 19.04 9.87 14.35
CA SER A 88 19.67 10.88 15.23
C SER A 88 19.47 10.56 16.72
N LEU A 89 18.24 10.22 17.13
CA LEU A 89 17.94 9.87 18.52
C LEU A 89 18.61 8.57 18.94
N ALA A 90 18.55 7.52 18.11
CA ALA A 90 19.20 6.25 18.40
C ALA A 90 20.72 6.42 18.58
N SER A 91 21.35 7.23 17.71
CA SER A 91 22.79 7.49 17.76
C SER A 91 23.22 8.36 18.95
N SER A 92 22.31 9.17 19.51
CA SER A 92 22.59 10.06 20.64
C SER A 92 22.23 9.47 22.02
N GLN A 93 21.72 8.23 22.06
CA GLN A 93 21.40 7.55 23.31
C GLN A 93 22.67 7.28 24.13
N ALA A 94 22.63 7.57 25.44
CA ALA A 94 23.73 7.24 26.33
C ALA A 94 23.99 5.71 26.37
N PRO A 95 25.17 5.21 25.97
CA PRO A 95 25.39 3.77 25.73
C PRO A 95 25.17 2.87 26.96
N THR A 96 25.53 3.34 28.14
CA THR A 96 25.45 2.57 29.40
C THR A 96 24.13 2.77 30.14
N LEU A 97 23.58 3.98 30.09
CA LEU A 97 22.40 4.35 30.87
C LEU A 97 21.09 4.31 30.07
N GLY A 98 21.17 4.16 28.74
CA GLY A 98 20.03 4.04 27.84
C GLY A 98 19.13 5.26 27.77
N ASN A 99 19.63 6.45 28.14
CA ASN A 99 18.81 7.66 28.28
C ASN A 99 19.29 8.81 27.41
N TRP A 100 18.45 9.83 27.30
CA TRP A 100 18.76 11.12 26.67
C TRP A 100 18.81 12.22 27.72
N VAL A 101 19.58 13.27 27.45
CA VAL A 101 19.65 14.50 28.25
C VAL A 101 19.81 15.66 27.28
N GLY A 102 19.02 16.72 27.46
CA GLY A 102 19.16 17.96 26.69
C GLY A 102 20.18 18.91 27.30
N ILE A 103 20.47 20.00 26.59
CA ILE A 103 21.52 20.95 26.99
C ILE A 103 21.00 21.95 28.04
N ASP A 104 19.71 22.30 28.00
CA ASP A 104 19.14 23.38 28.81
C ASP A 104 17.67 23.13 29.20
N GLY A 105 17.18 23.90 30.18
CA GLY A 105 15.80 23.90 30.64
C GLY A 105 15.37 22.57 31.25
N SER A 106 14.09 22.22 31.06
CA SER A 106 13.52 20.98 31.62
C SER A 106 14.15 19.70 31.06
N GLU A 107 14.87 19.76 29.94
CA GLU A 107 15.51 18.59 29.32
C GLU A 107 16.82 18.16 30.01
N GLN A 108 17.35 18.95 30.94
CA GLN A 108 18.43 18.49 31.83
C GLN A 108 17.93 17.39 32.79
N VAL A 109 16.62 17.35 33.06
CA VAL A 109 16.00 16.29 33.84
C VAL A 109 15.88 15.04 32.97
N LYS A 110 16.71 14.03 33.26
CA LYS A 110 16.81 12.76 32.52
C LYS A 110 15.46 12.12 32.17
N VAL A 111 14.52 12.11 33.11
CA VAL A 111 13.19 11.52 32.89
C VAL A 111 12.44 12.27 31.80
N ILE A 112 12.42 13.61 31.85
CA ILE A 112 11.71 14.45 30.88
C ILE A 112 12.30 14.29 29.48
N ALA A 113 13.62 14.39 29.35
CA ALA A 113 14.32 14.22 28.07
C ALA A 113 14.08 12.83 27.46
N THR A 114 14.22 11.79 28.27
CA THR A 114 14.00 10.41 27.83
C THR A 114 12.54 10.19 27.43
N SER A 115 11.57 10.77 28.14
CA SER A 115 10.16 10.70 27.75
C SER A 115 9.91 11.31 26.37
N TYR A 116 10.47 12.48 26.04
CA TYR A 116 10.31 13.06 24.70
C TYR A 116 10.96 12.24 23.59
N ALA A 117 12.18 11.73 23.83
CA ALA A 117 12.86 10.86 22.87
C ALA A 117 12.05 9.57 22.60
N LEU A 118 11.53 8.93 23.66
CA LEU A 118 10.70 7.74 23.52
C LEU A 118 9.34 8.04 22.87
N LEU A 119 8.72 9.19 23.15
CA LEU A 119 7.49 9.61 22.47
C LEU A 119 7.72 9.75 20.97
N PHE A 120 8.85 10.33 20.54
CA PHE A 120 9.23 10.39 19.13
C PHE A 120 9.40 8.98 18.54
N LEU A 121 10.25 8.16 19.15
CA LEU A 121 10.61 6.83 18.65
C LEU A 121 9.41 5.87 18.63
N SER A 122 8.42 6.08 19.51
CA SER A 122 7.22 5.25 19.57
C SER A 122 6.42 5.23 18.26
N LYS A 123 6.55 6.25 17.39
CA LYS A 123 5.95 6.26 16.05
C LYS A 123 6.51 5.16 15.14
N GLY A 124 7.68 4.62 15.44
CA GLY A 124 8.25 3.46 14.77
C GLY A 124 7.41 2.20 14.98
N MET A 125 6.65 2.15 16.06
CA MET A 125 5.76 1.01 16.38
C MET A 125 4.38 1.13 15.75
N CYS A 126 4.05 2.25 15.09
CA CYS A 126 2.74 2.47 14.48
C CYS A 126 2.73 1.90 13.05
N PRO A 127 1.97 0.82 12.75
CA PRO A 127 1.86 0.29 11.39
C PRO A 127 1.26 1.33 10.44
N VAL A 128 1.83 1.48 9.24
CA VAL A 128 1.21 2.29 8.19
C VAL A 128 0.34 1.36 7.37
N VAL A 129 -0.96 1.58 7.42
CA VAL A 129 -1.96 0.69 6.79
C VAL A 129 -2.31 1.16 5.39
N ILE A 130 -2.41 2.48 5.20
CA ILE A 130 -2.83 3.09 3.93
C ILE A 130 -1.81 4.14 3.49
N ASN A 131 -1.33 4.00 2.26
CA ASN A 131 -0.68 5.05 1.49
C ASN A 131 -1.75 5.76 0.64
N LYS A 132 -2.04 7.03 0.91
CA LYS A 132 -2.89 7.85 0.05
C LYS A 132 -2.05 8.37 -1.11
N LEU A 133 -2.41 7.99 -2.33
CA LEU A 133 -1.61 8.27 -3.52
C LEU A 133 -1.85 9.69 -4.02
N LYS A 134 -0.77 10.48 -4.09
CA LYS A 134 -0.72 11.73 -4.85
C LYS A 134 -0.25 11.41 -6.26
N TYR A 135 -1.08 11.75 -7.24
CA TYR A 135 -0.87 11.51 -8.67
C TYR A 135 -1.36 12.71 -9.51
N GLY A 136 -0.98 12.73 -10.79
CA GLY A 136 -1.22 13.85 -11.69
C GLY A 136 0.06 14.60 -12.08
N VAL A 137 -0.08 15.60 -12.96
CA VAL A 137 1.03 16.38 -13.55
C VAL A 137 1.92 16.96 -12.43
N PRO A 138 3.27 16.99 -12.61
CA PRO A 138 4.19 17.44 -11.56
C PRO A 138 3.81 18.79 -10.96
N ASP A 139 4.19 18.99 -9.70
CA ASP A 139 4.06 20.25 -8.96
C ASP A 139 4.75 21.41 -9.74
N ASP A 140 4.09 21.97 -10.75
CA ASP A 140 4.39 23.29 -11.28
C ASP A 140 3.64 24.30 -10.41
N PRO A 141 4.33 25.06 -9.54
CA PRO A 141 3.71 26.06 -8.69
C PRO A 141 3.03 27.19 -9.48
N GLY A 142 3.25 27.28 -10.80
CA GLY A 142 2.63 28.25 -11.70
C GLY A 142 1.34 27.80 -12.41
N ASN A 143 0.99 26.51 -12.39
CA ASN A 143 -0.12 25.97 -13.19
C ASN A 143 -1.05 25.08 -12.35
N MET A 144 -1.88 25.71 -11.51
CA MET A 144 -2.77 25.06 -10.53
C MET A 144 -4.05 24.43 -11.14
N THR A 145 -3.95 23.68 -12.25
CA THR A 145 -4.96 22.64 -12.52
C THR A 145 -4.47 21.35 -11.87
N GLN A 146 -4.46 21.35 -10.52
CA GLN A 146 -4.21 20.14 -9.75
C GLN A 146 -5.38 19.19 -9.96
N ILE A 147 -5.12 18.00 -10.51
CA ILE A 147 -6.10 16.91 -10.46
C ILE A 147 -6.43 16.70 -8.97
N PRO A 148 -7.71 16.80 -8.55
CA PRO A 148 -8.08 16.81 -7.14
C PRO A 148 -7.99 15.40 -6.55
N TRP A 149 -6.76 14.95 -6.27
CA TRP A 149 -6.43 13.65 -5.66
C TRP A 149 -6.77 13.60 -4.15
N ASN A 150 -6.92 14.77 -3.51
CA ASN A 150 -7.12 14.92 -2.06
C ASN A 150 -8.28 15.86 -1.72
N ARG A 151 -9.47 15.59 -2.27
CA ARG A 151 -10.66 16.42 -1.99
C ARG A 151 -11.04 16.38 -0.50
N HIS A 152 -10.92 15.21 0.11
CA HIS A 152 -11.29 14.93 1.50
C HIS A 152 -10.04 14.70 2.35
N SER A 153 -9.46 15.77 2.90
CA SER A 153 -8.13 15.70 3.54
C SER A 153 -8.05 14.84 4.81
N ARG A 154 -9.17 14.56 5.49
CA ARG A 154 -9.19 13.84 6.77
C ARG A 154 -9.76 12.42 6.66
N ASP A 155 -10.12 12.00 5.46
CA ASP A 155 -10.77 10.72 5.17
C ASP A 155 -10.05 9.51 5.79
N VAL A 156 -8.86 9.19 5.31
CA VAL A 156 -8.06 8.05 5.74
C VAL A 156 -7.64 8.21 7.19
N ARG A 157 -7.35 9.44 7.63
CA ARG A 157 -7.04 9.73 9.04
C ARG A 157 -8.15 9.28 9.97
N ASN A 158 -9.36 9.76 9.71
CA ASN A 158 -10.53 9.45 10.51
C ASN A 158 -10.86 7.96 10.46
N LEU A 159 -10.67 7.31 9.29
CA LEU A 159 -10.79 5.86 9.17
C LEU A 159 -9.81 5.13 10.08
N MET A 160 -8.52 5.50 10.08
CA MET A 160 -7.52 4.88 10.96
C MET A 160 -7.79 5.13 12.44
N ASP A 161 -8.23 6.34 12.79
CA ASP A 161 -8.58 6.70 14.17
C ASP A 161 -9.80 5.89 14.65
N TYR A 162 -10.79 5.65 13.78
CA TYR A 162 -11.94 4.78 14.07
C TYR A 162 -11.53 3.32 14.26
N ILE A 163 -10.78 2.75 13.32
CA ILE A 163 -10.37 1.33 13.36
C ILE A 163 -9.48 1.07 14.58
N THR A 164 -8.58 2.00 14.91
CA THR A 164 -7.77 1.95 16.14
C THR A 164 -8.64 1.84 17.40
N GLY A 165 -9.84 2.41 17.38
CA GLY A 165 -10.80 2.36 18.49
C GLY A 165 -11.50 0.99 18.64
N LEU A 166 -11.49 0.14 17.62
CA LEU A 166 -12.18 -1.15 17.63
C LEU A 166 -11.46 -2.20 18.49
N ASP A 167 -12.23 -3.16 18.98
CA ASP A 167 -11.75 -4.29 19.76
C ASP A 167 -11.01 -5.30 18.87
N GLY A 168 -9.89 -5.83 19.36
CA GLY A 168 -9.07 -6.79 18.61
C GLY A 168 -8.23 -6.19 17.48
N TRP A 169 -8.28 -4.87 17.27
CA TRP A 169 -7.42 -4.16 16.32
C TRP A 169 -6.17 -3.60 17.01
N PRO A 170 -5.00 -3.62 16.33
CA PRO A 170 -3.81 -2.93 16.82
C PRO A 170 -4.08 -1.46 17.06
N LYS A 171 -3.44 -0.91 18.08
CA LYS A 171 -3.58 0.50 18.41
C LYS A 171 -2.61 1.36 17.61
N LEU A 172 -2.96 2.62 17.43
CA LEU A 172 -2.15 3.64 16.75
C LEU A 172 -1.90 3.33 15.26
N LEU A 173 -2.89 2.78 14.55
CA LEU A 173 -2.82 2.62 13.10
C LEU A 173 -2.57 3.98 12.45
N SER A 174 -1.71 3.98 11.44
CA SER A 174 -1.30 5.20 10.74
C SER A 174 -1.58 5.08 9.25
N TRP A 175 -1.61 6.23 8.61
CA TRP A 175 -1.60 6.39 7.17
C TRP A 175 -0.50 7.38 6.79
N GLN A 176 -0.20 7.48 5.49
CA GLN A 176 0.65 8.54 4.98
C GLN A 176 0.33 8.86 3.52
N GLU A 177 0.76 10.03 3.07
CA GLU A 177 0.73 10.42 1.67
C GLU A 177 1.99 9.90 0.95
N VAL A 178 1.81 9.39 -0.27
CA VAL A 178 2.93 9.02 -1.15
C VAL A 178 2.71 9.60 -2.54
N HIS A 179 3.71 10.33 -3.04
CA HIS A 179 3.71 10.86 -4.39
C HIS A 179 4.33 9.85 -5.35
N ILE A 180 3.59 9.41 -6.35
CA ILE A 180 4.02 8.33 -7.25
C ILE A 180 5.33 8.65 -8.01
N SER A 181 5.44 9.87 -8.56
CA SER A 181 6.67 10.28 -9.26
C SER A 181 7.88 10.45 -8.33
N SER A 182 7.66 10.72 -7.04
CA SER A 182 8.75 10.75 -6.04
C SER A 182 9.14 9.34 -5.60
N ALA A 183 8.17 8.41 -5.51
CA ALA A 183 8.42 6.99 -5.26
C ALA A 183 9.32 6.41 -6.36
N LEU A 184 8.99 6.65 -7.64
CA LEU A 184 9.81 6.25 -8.79
C LEU A 184 11.28 6.69 -8.69
N LYS A 185 11.52 7.95 -8.29
CA LYS A 185 12.87 8.52 -8.23
C LYS A 185 13.73 8.03 -7.07
N ARG A 186 13.11 7.50 -6.00
CA ARG A 186 13.79 7.21 -4.73
C ARG A 186 14.02 5.71 -4.52
N GLY A 187 12.96 4.92 -4.54
CA GLY A 187 13.01 3.50 -4.19
C GLY A 187 12.03 2.62 -4.97
N GLY A 188 11.31 3.20 -5.93
CA GLY A 188 10.31 2.50 -6.73
C GLY A 188 9.24 1.86 -5.86
N VAL A 189 9.00 0.58 -6.08
CA VAL A 189 7.94 -0.20 -5.41
C VAL A 189 8.11 -0.30 -3.90
N GLN A 190 9.35 -0.22 -3.39
CA GLN A 190 9.64 -0.25 -1.95
C GLN A 190 9.03 0.93 -1.19
N GLU A 191 8.89 2.08 -1.87
CA GLU A 191 8.24 3.25 -1.31
C GLU A 191 6.72 3.04 -1.17
N LEU A 192 6.11 2.31 -2.12
CA LEU A 192 4.68 1.97 -2.09
C LEU A 192 4.38 0.85 -1.09
N LEU A 193 5.28 -0.12 -0.93
CA LEU A 193 5.12 -1.27 -0.02
C LEU A 193 5.34 -0.93 1.47
N GLN A 194 5.61 0.34 1.80
CA GLN A 194 5.54 0.81 3.19
C GLN A 194 4.14 0.71 3.80
N ALA A 195 3.11 0.50 2.97
CA ALA A 195 1.75 0.21 3.40
C ALA A 195 1.17 -0.92 2.53
N PRO A 196 0.31 -1.80 3.07
CA PRO A 196 -0.34 -2.86 2.30
C PRO A 196 -1.44 -2.33 1.36
N ILE A 197 -1.98 -1.13 1.62
CA ILE A 197 -3.07 -0.54 0.83
C ILE A 197 -2.61 0.78 0.22
N LEU A 198 -2.83 0.92 -1.08
CA LEU A 198 -2.69 2.16 -1.83
C LEU A 198 -4.09 2.70 -2.12
N PHE A 199 -4.41 3.86 -1.57
CA PHE A 199 -5.69 4.50 -1.75
C PHE A 199 -5.61 5.57 -2.84
N LEU A 200 -6.41 5.39 -3.90
CA LEU A 200 -6.54 6.28 -5.04
C LEU A 200 -7.93 6.94 -5.02
N ASN A 201 -7.98 8.25 -4.90
CA ASN A 201 -9.24 9.01 -4.92
C ASN A 201 -9.12 10.15 -5.92
N GLY A 202 -10.18 10.39 -6.70
CA GLY A 202 -10.26 11.57 -7.56
C GLY A 202 -11.59 11.67 -8.30
N SER A 203 -11.84 12.84 -8.90
CA SER A 203 -13.06 13.10 -9.68
C SER A 203 -12.85 13.00 -11.20
N GLU A 204 -11.61 12.86 -11.66
CA GLU A 204 -11.23 12.80 -13.07
C GLU A 204 -10.42 11.54 -13.36
N ALA A 205 -10.43 11.08 -14.61
CA ALA A 205 -9.68 9.90 -15.04
C ALA A 205 -8.22 9.96 -14.57
N PRO A 206 -7.74 9.00 -13.76
CA PRO A 206 -6.36 9.01 -13.31
C PRO A 206 -5.40 8.87 -14.49
N GLN A 207 -4.41 9.77 -14.55
CA GLN A 207 -3.38 9.78 -15.59
C GLN A 207 -2.04 9.39 -14.96
N PHE A 208 -1.38 8.42 -15.56
CA PHE A 208 -0.09 7.89 -15.13
C PHE A 208 0.84 7.75 -16.32
N SER A 209 2.14 7.98 -16.12
CA SER A 209 3.14 7.66 -17.14
C SER A 209 3.29 6.13 -17.30
N PRO A 210 3.87 5.63 -18.41
CA PRO A 210 4.13 4.20 -18.58
C PRO A 210 4.99 3.59 -17.45
N GLU A 211 5.93 4.36 -16.90
CA GLU A 211 6.76 3.97 -15.75
C GLU A 211 5.93 3.90 -14.46
N GLU A 212 5.01 4.84 -14.26
CA GLU A 212 4.10 4.86 -13.11
C GLU A 212 3.12 3.68 -13.15
N VAL A 213 2.58 3.35 -14.33
CA VAL A 213 1.75 2.15 -14.53
C VAL A 213 2.54 0.87 -14.21
N THR A 214 3.79 0.80 -14.65
CA THR A 214 4.68 -0.34 -14.35
C THR A 214 4.91 -0.47 -12.84
N LEU A 215 5.15 0.65 -12.15
CA LEU A 215 5.30 0.68 -10.70
C LEU A 215 4.04 0.19 -9.96
N LEU A 216 2.83 0.60 -10.40
CA LEU A 216 1.57 0.11 -9.83
C LEU A 216 1.37 -1.40 -10.05
N ARG A 217 1.74 -1.91 -11.23
CA ARG A 217 1.72 -3.34 -11.54
C ARG A 217 2.65 -4.11 -10.60
N GLU A 218 3.88 -3.62 -10.41
CA GLU A 218 4.86 -4.22 -9.51
C GLU A 218 4.36 -4.25 -8.06
N TYR A 219 3.77 -3.14 -7.59
CA TYR A 219 3.17 -3.06 -6.26
C TYR A 219 2.09 -4.13 -6.04
N VAL A 220 1.15 -4.29 -6.99
CA VAL A 220 0.10 -5.32 -6.91
C VAL A 220 0.68 -6.73 -6.96
N SER A 221 1.67 -6.96 -7.83
CA SER A 221 2.33 -8.26 -8.00
C SER A 221 3.13 -8.69 -6.77
N GLN A 222 3.63 -7.74 -5.98
CA GLN A 222 4.41 -7.96 -4.76
C GLN A 222 3.57 -8.05 -3.48
N GLY A 223 2.25 -8.12 -3.57
CA GLY A 223 1.41 -8.26 -2.39
C GLY A 223 0.62 -7.01 -2.01
N GLY A 224 0.88 -5.87 -2.65
CA GLY A 224 0.11 -4.65 -2.46
C GLY A 224 -1.35 -4.77 -2.88
N PHE A 225 -2.21 -3.95 -2.29
CA PHE A 225 -3.62 -3.84 -2.62
C PHE A 225 -3.96 -2.40 -3.02
N ILE A 226 -4.74 -2.20 -4.08
CA ILE A 226 -5.21 -0.88 -4.51
C ILE A 226 -6.69 -0.74 -4.18
N PHE A 227 -7.05 0.26 -3.38
CA PHE A 227 -8.43 0.73 -3.26
C PHE A 227 -8.60 2.02 -4.04
N ALA A 228 -9.52 2.04 -5.00
CA ALA A 228 -9.82 3.22 -5.80
C ALA A 228 -11.27 3.68 -5.56
N GLU A 229 -11.48 4.98 -5.55
CA GLU A 229 -12.79 5.57 -5.30
C GLU A 229 -13.05 6.77 -6.22
N SER A 230 -14.23 6.77 -6.87
CA SER A 230 -14.69 7.93 -7.63
C SER A 230 -15.26 8.99 -6.71
N ALA A 231 -14.47 10.05 -6.48
CA ALA A 231 -14.95 11.24 -5.81
C ALA A 231 -16.06 11.88 -6.65
N CYS A 232 -17.14 12.33 -6.01
CA CYS A 232 -18.28 12.94 -6.70
C CYS A 232 -19.00 12.05 -7.71
N ARG A 233 -18.80 10.72 -7.67
CA ARG A 233 -19.49 9.74 -8.55
C ARG A 233 -19.34 10.08 -10.04
N ARG A 234 -18.15 10.53 -10.43
CA ARG A 234 -17.84 10.89 -11.82
C ARG A 234 -17.50 9.63 -12.61
N LYS A 235 -18.19 9.44 -13.73
CA LYS A 235 -17.95 8.32 -14.67
C LYS A 235 -16.57 8.38 -15.31
N ASP A 236 -15.99 9.57 -15.44
CA ASP A 236 -14.67 9.78 -16.03
C ASP A 236 -13.59 9.03 -15.22
N PHE A 237 -13.67 9.06 -13.89
CA PHE A 237 -12.75 8.32 -13.02
C PHE A 237 -12.95 6.80 -13.15
N GLU A 238 -14.20 6.34 -13.25
CA GLU A 238 -14.53 4.93 -13.45
C GLU A 238 -13.89 4.38 -14.74
N GLN A 239 -14.08 5.09 -15.86
CA GLN A 239 -13.47 4.71 -17.13
C GLN A 239 -11.94 4.72 -17.04
N GLY A 240 -11.35 5.75 -16.43
CA GLY A 240 -9.91 5.79 -16.25
C GLY A 240 -9.37 4.66 -15.37
N MET A 241 -10.15 4.12 -14.43
CA MET A 241 -9.80 2.91 -13.69
C MET A 241 -9.85 1.65 -14.57
N HIS A 242 -10.84 1.52 -15.45
CA HIS A 242 -10.86 0.43 -16.44
C HIS A 242 -9.62 0.48 -17.34
N ASP A 243 -9.31 1.66 -17.87
CA ASP A 243 -8.16 1.89 -18.76
C ASP A 243 -6.83 1.61 -18.02
N LEU A 244 -6.73 2.02 -16.75
CA LEU A 244 -5.55 1.76 -15.92
C LEU A 244 -5.34 0.26 -15.70
N VAL A 245 -6.40 -0.50 -15.41
CA VAL A 245 -6.29 -1.96 -15.22
C VAL A 245 -5.82 -2.63 -16.51
N GLU A 246 -6.34 -2.19 -17.67
CA GLU A 246 -5.92 -2.72 -18.97
C GLU A 246 -4.44 -2.39 -19.27
N GLN A 247 -4.01 -1.15 -19.00
CA GLN A 247 -2.60 -0.75 -19.12
C GLN A 247 -1.69 -1.49 -18.14
N MET A 248 -2.16 -1.74 -16.91
CA MET A 248 -1.46 -2.55 -15.93
C MET A 248 -1.38 -4.01 -16.36
N PHE A 249 -2.26 -4.55 -17.21
CA PHE A 249 -2.25 -5.97 -17.55
C PHE A 249 -2.62 -6.24 -19.02
N PRO A 250 -1.83 -5.76 -20.00
CA PRO A 250 -2.23 -5.69 -21.42
C PRO A 250 -2.42 -7.06 -22.10
N ASN A 251 -1.84 -8.12 -21.54
CA ASN A 251 -1.88 -9.48 -22.12
C ASN A 251 -2.67 -10.47 -21.24
N GLN A 252 -3.39 -9.99 -20.23
CA GLN A 252 -4.13 -10.84 -19.30
C GLN A 252 -5.61 -10.45 -19.30
N THR A 253 -6.48 -11.41 -19.00
CA THR A 253 -7.94 -11.19 -18.98
C THR A 253 -8.43 -10.49 -17.70
N TYR A 254 -7.53 -9.78 -17.01
CA TYR A 254 -7.85 -9.04 -15.80
C TYR A 254 -8.72 -7.86 -16.17
N ARG A 255 -9.95 -7.88 -15.65
CA ARG A 255 -10.95 -6.85 -15.90
C ARG A 255 -11.63 -6.54 -14.59
N LEU A 256 -11.94 -5.26 -14.42
CA LEU A 256 -12.74 -4.80 -13.31
C LEU A 256 -14.16 -5.36 -13.46
N ARG A 257 -14.62 -6.12 -12.46
CA ARG A 257 -15.94 -6.76 -12.44
C ARG A 257 -16.63 -6.46 -11.13
N ARG A 258 -17.95 -6.32 -11.15
CA ARG A 258 -18.74 -6.17 -9.93
C ARG A 258 -18.53 -7.39 -9.03
N LEU A 259 -18.23 -7.13 -7.76
CA LEU A 259 -18.10 -8.17 -6.75
C LEU A 259 -19.48 -8.69 -6.37
N THR A 260 -19.56 -10.01 -6.22
CA THR A 260 -20.76 -10.73 -5.81
C THR A 260 -20.87 -10.79 -4.29
N ALA A 261 -22.07 -11.06 -3.75
CA ALA A 261 -22.34 -11.05 -2.32
C ALA A 261 -21.56 -12.10 -1.51
N ASP A 262 -21.05 -13.16 -2.17
CA ASP A 262 -20.17 -14.17 -1.57
C ASP A 262 -18.73 -13.68 -1.38
N HIS A 263 -18.34 -12.56 -1.99
CA HIS A 263 -16.99 -12.03 -1.85
C HIS A 263 -16.67 -11.72 -0.38
N PRO A 264 -15.53 -12.20 0.18
CA PRO A 264 -15.22 -12.05 1.60
C PRO A 264 -15.18 -10.61 2.13
N ILE A 265 -14.91 -9.63 1.26
CA ILE A 265 -14.91 -8.20 1.63
C ILE A 265 -16.23 -7.74 2.25
N TYR A 266 -17.37 -8.38 1.94
CA TYR A 266 -18.67 -8.01 2.50
C TYR A 266 -18.90 -8.51 3.95
N ARG A 267 -17.96 -9.28 4.50
CA ARG A 267 -18.08 -9.93 5.82
C ARG A 267 -16.75 -10.08 6.56
N SER A 268 -15.73 -9.31 6.18
CA SER A 268 -14.40 -9.40 6.79
C SER A 268 -14.35 -8.79 8.20
N GLU A 269 -15.23 -7.83 8.50
CA GLU A 269 -15.39 -7.27 9.85
C GLU A 269 -16.87 -7.13 10.24
N PHE A 270 -17.62 -6.39 9.41
CA PHE A 270 -19.03 -6.12 9.56
C PHE A 270 -19.80 -6.80 8.42
N PRO A 271 -21.05 -7.23 8.66
CA PRO A 271 -21.93 -7.68 7.59
C PRO A 271 -22.34 -6.48 6.73
N LEU A 272 -22.08 -6.58 5.42
CA LEU A 272 -22.45 -5.58 4.42
C LEU A 272 -23.32 -6.22 3.35
N ASP A 273 -24.32 -5.48 2.91
CA ASP A 273 -25.20 -5.89 1.82
C ASP A 273 -24.64 -5.43 0.47
N ALA A 274 -24.28 -6.38 -0.40
CA ALA A 274 -23.71 -6.14 -1.73
C ALA A 274 -24.68 -5.47 -2.72
N ASP A 275 -25.99 -5.47 -2.45
CA ASP A 275 -26.96 -4.74 -3.25
C ASP A 275 -26.91 -3.23 -2.97
N THR A 276 -26.51 -2.87 -1.74
CA THR A 276 -26.43 -1.46 -1.31
C THR A 276 -25.01 -0.92 -1.19
N VAL A 277 -24.00 -1.81 -1.25
CA VAL A 277 -22.57 -1.52 -1.24
C VAL A 277 -21.99 -2.06 -2.53
N GLU A 278 -22.03 -1.24 -3.57
CA GLU A 278 -21.44 -1.59 -4.85
C GLU A 278 -19.91 -1.48 -4.77
N LEU A 279 -19.24 -2.60 -5.04
CA LEU A 279 -17.79 -2.68 -5.18
C LEU A 279 -17.46 -3.48 -6.43
N TRP A 280 -16.40 -3.07 -7.10
CA TRP A 280 -15.83 -3.77 -8.23
C TRP A 280 -14.44 -4.26 -7.86
N GLY A 281 -13.99 -5.36 -8.43
CA GLY A 281 -12.67 -5.90 -8.15
C GLY A 281 -11.97 -6.52 -9.35
N VAL A 282 -10.66 -6.65 -9.21
CA VAL A 282 -9.80 -7.37 -10.14
C VAL A 282 -9.06 -8.45 -9.35
N ASP A 283 -9.31 -9.70 -9.73
CA ASP A 283 -8.54 -10.84 -9.22
C ASP A 283 -7.20 -10.88 -9.94
N VAL A 284 -6.12 -10.65 -9.20
CA VAL A 284 -4.76 -10.84 -9.69
C VAL A 284 -4.18 -12.02 -8.92
N GLY A 285 -3.83 -13.09 -9.64
CA GLY A 285 -3.52 -14.36 -8.99
C GLY A 285 -4.75 -15.03 -8.39
N CYS A 286 -4.68 -15.31 -7.08
CA CYS A 286 -5.74 -15.96 -6.30
C CYS A 286 -6.48 -15.01 -5.35
N ARG A 287 -6.26 -13.71 -5.49
CA ARG A 287 -6.84 -12.71 -4.58
C ARG A 287 -7.32 -11.50 -5.37
N THR A 288 -8.38 -10.87 -4.87
CA THR A 288 -8.81 -9.57 -5.38
C THR A 288 -7.81 -8.53 -4.89
N SER A 289 -6.96 -8.04 -5.79
CA SER A 289 -5.85 -7.15 -5.44
C SER A 289 -6.15 -5.67 -5.72
N ILE A 290 -7.19 -5.42 -6.52
CA ILE A 290 -7.67 -4.07 -6.82
C ILE A 290 -9.16 -4.06 -6.53
N VAL A 291 -9.62 -3.09 -5.76
CA VAL A 291 -11.04 -2.83 -5.53
C VAL A 291 -11.35 -1.39 -5.89
N TYR A 292 -12.46 -1.19 -6.61
CA TYR A 292 -12.98 0.11 -6.99
C TYR A 292 -14.39 0.31 -6.40
N SER A 293 -14.65 1.51 -5.90
CA SER A 293 -15.98 1.96 -5.48
C SER A 293 -16.46 3.13 -6.34
N PRO A 294 -17.67 3.05 -6.93
CA PRO A 294 -18.30 4.20 -7.56
C PRO A 294 -18.87 5.20 -6.53
N ASN A 295 -18.97 4.82 -5.25
CA ASN A 295 -19.45 5.67 -4.16
C ASN A 295 -18.31 6.41 -3.48
N ASP A 296 -18.54 7.69 -3.16
CA ASP A 296 -17.60 8.58 -2.46
C ASP A 296 -17.63 8.33 -0.93
N TYR A 297 -17.00 7.23 -0.47
CA TYR A 297 -16.89 6.92 0.96
C TYR A 297 -15.90 7.84 1.68
N ALA A 298 -14.85 8.32 0.99
CA ALA A 298 -13.89 9.27 1.53
C ALA A 298 -14.57 10.53 2.09
N CYS A 299 -15.59 11.04 1.40
CA CYS A 299 -16.39 12.15 1.89
C CYS A 299 -16.99 11.86 3.27
N LEU A 300 -17.55 10.66 3.44
CA LEU A 300 -18.21 10.27 4.69
C LEU A 300 -17.18 9.96 5.79
N TRP A 301 -16.01 9.40 5.45
CA TRP A 301 -14.90 9.24 6.37
C TRP A 301 -14.40 10.59 6.89
N ASP A 302 -14.30 11.62 6.04
CA ASP A 302 -13.88 12.98 6.44
C ASP A 302 -14.86 13.63 7.44
N LYS A 303 -16.15 13.28 7.39
CA LYS A 303 -17.17 13.74 8.36
C LYS A 303 -17.22 12.96 9.66
N TRP A 304 -16.51 11.83 9.77
CA TRP A 304 -16.45 11.08 11.02
C TRP A 304 -15.73 11.89 12.11
N MET A 305 -16.22 11.76 13.35
CA MET A 305 -15.68 12.47 14.51
C MET A 305 -15.77 11.55 15.73
N VAL A 306 -14.74 11.55 16.57
CA VAL A 306 -14.73 10.83 17.85
C VAL A 306 -15.91 11.24 18.73
N ALA A 307 -16.18 12.55 18.80
CA ALA A 307 -17.28 13.13 19.55
C ALA A 307 -18.15 14.00 18.62
N PRO A 308 -19.18 13.44 17.96
CA PRO A 308 -20.05 14.21 17.08
C PRO A 308 -20.93 15.21 17.87
N PRO A 309 -21.35 16.32 17.25
CA PRO A 309 -22.26 17.27 17.89
C PRO A 309 -23.61 16.61 18.22
N ARG A 310 -24.21 16.99 19.36
CA ARG A 310 -25.44 16.37 19.88
C ARG A 310 -26.64 16.46 18.91
N ASN A 311 -26.67 17.48 18.06
CA ASN A 311 -27.73 17.74 17.09
C ASN A 311 -27.37 17.28 15.66
N ARG A 312 -26.39 16.37 15.48
CA ARG A 312 -26.06 15.82 14.16
C ARG A 312 -27.28 15.11 13.56
N ASN A 313 -27.53 15.33 12.27
CA ASN A 313 -28.55 14.62 11.51
C ASN A 313 -28.36 13.08 11.63
N LEU A 314 -29.44 12.35 11.97
CA LEU A 314 -29.40 10.91 12.18
C LEU A 314 -29.09 10.13 10.90
N GLN A 315 -29.64 10.56 9.76
CA GLN A 315 -29.39 9.92 8.45
C GLN A 315 -27.93 10.10 8.03
N LEU A 316 -27.33 11.26 8.29
CA LEU A 316 -25.89 11.46 8.10
C LEU A 316 -25.09 10.49 8.98
N THR A 317 -25.47 10.33 10.25
CA THR A 317 -24.79 9.41 11.17
C THR A 317 -24.85 7.97 10.67
N GLN A 318 -25.99 7.51 10.17
CA GLN A 318 -26.14 6.19 9.56
C GLN A 318 -25.27 6.01 8.32
N ARG A 319 -25.22 7.02 7.44
CA ARG A 319 -24.36 7.02 6.24
C ARG A 319 -22.88 6.96 6.61
N ILE A 320 -22.45 7.75 7.59
CA ILE A 320 -21.07 7.72 8.10
C ILE A 320 -20.76 6.33 8.63
N ASN A 321 -21.58 5.77 9.52
CA ASN A 321 -21.35 4.44 10.09
C ASN A 321 -21.23 3.36 9.01
N LYS A 322 -22.12 3.39 8.00
CA LYS A 322 -22.04 2.48 6.86
C LYS A 322 -20.72 2.62 6.10
N ALA A 323 -20.29 3.85 5.81
CA ALA A 323 -19.02 4.10 5.13
C ALA A 323 -17.82 3.63 5.97
N MET A 324 -17.83 3.85 7.29
CA MET A 324 -16.78 3.36 8.19
C MET A 324 -16.73 1.83 8.19
N SER A 325 -17.87 1.15 8.14
CA SER A 325 -17.93 -0.31 8.01
C SER A 325 -17.33 -0.79 6.70
N VAL A 326 -17.60 -0.12 5.57
CA VAL A 326 -16.99 -0.45 4.26
C VAL A 326 -15.47 -0.32 4.32
N GLY A 327 -14.96 0.81 4.83
CA GLY A 327 -13.52 1.03 4.97
C GLY A 327 -12.86 0.02 5.92
N THR A 328 -13.52 -0.32 7.03
CA THR A 328 -13.00 -1.31 7.98
C THR A 328 -12.96 -2.70 7.38
N ASN A 329 -14.02 -3.12 6.68
CA ASN A 329 -14.04 -4.41 5.98
C ASN A 329 -12.93 -4.53 4.94
N LEU A 330 -12.67 -3.45 4.20
CA LEU A 330 -11.58 -3.41 3.23
C LEU A 330 -10.23 -3.59 3.92
N VAL A 331 -9.97 -2.84 4.99
CA VAL A 331 -8.72 -2.99 5.76
C VAL A 331 -8.62 -4.39 6.37
N ALA A 332 -9.72 -4.95 6.89
CA ALA A 332 -9.76 -6.29 7.47
C ALA A 332 -9.49 -7.37 6.42
N TYR A 333 -10.08 -7.25 5.23
CA TYR A 333 -9.87 -8.15 4.10
C TYR A 333 -8.40 -8.21 3.70
N VAL A 334 -7.73 -7.05 3.63
CA VAL A 334 -6.33 -6.96 3.18
C VAL A 334 -5.35 -7.40 4.26
N THR A 335 -5.59 -7.01 5.52
CA THR A 335 -4.60 -7.16 6.60
C THR A 335 -4.88 -8.31 7.55
N GLY A 336 -6.08 -8.87 7.55
CA GLY A 336 -6.51 -9.85 8.56
C GLY A 336 -6.43 -9.30 10.00
N ARG A 337 -6.56 -7.98 10.18
CA ARG A 337 -6.30 -7.22 11.43
C ARG A 337 -4.85 -7.23 11.89
N ASN A 338 -3.92 -7.73 11.09
CA ASN A 338 -2.50 -7.78 11.38
C ASN A 338 -1.69 -7.03 10.31
N PRO A 339 -1.78 -5.68 10.26
CA PRO A 339 -0.99 -4.89 9.33
C PRO A 339 0.52 -5.08 9.59
N PRO A 340 1.35 -5.09 8.54
CA PRO A 340 2.78 -5.33 8.67
C PRO A 340 3.44 -4.28 9.56
N SER A 341 4.39 -4.72 10.39
CA SER A 341 5.19 -3.79 11.20
C SER A 341 6.16 -3.01 10.32
N LYS A 342 6.47 -1.75 10.70
CA LYS A 342 7.55 -0.98 10.08
C LYS A 342 8.94 -1.60 10.26
N THR A 343 9.12 -2.37 11.32
CA THR A 343 10.40 -3.04 11.63
C THR A 343 10.53 -4.38 10.90
N GLU A 344 9.41 -5.02 10.56
CA GLU A 344 9.34 -6.18 9.68
C GLU A 344 9.42 -5.72 8.23
N ARG A 345 10.43 -4.90 7.89
CA ARG A 345 10.77 -4.67 6.48
C ARG A 345 10.86 -6.05 5.87
N GLN A 346 9.89 -6.39 5.04
CA GLN A 346 10.02 -7.53 4.17
C GLN A 346 11.30 -7.21 3.40
N ASP A 347 12.34 -8.00 3.63
CA ASP A 347 13.44 -8.14 2.70
C ASP A 347 12.79 -8.69 1.44
N ILE A 348 12.11 -7.81 0.71
CA ILE A 348 11.46 -8.17 -0.52
C ILE A 348 12.62 -8.66 -1.37
N ALA A 349 12.43 -9.84 -1.95
CA ALA A 349 13.29 -10.44 -2.95
C ALA A 349 13.39 -9.61 -4.24
N ILE A 350 13.31 -8.27 -4.16
CA ILE A 350 14.02 -7.40 -5.08
C ILE A 350 15.48 -7.58 -4.74
N ALA A 351 16.03 -8.63 -5.36
CA ALA A 351 17.34 -8.61 -5.95
C ALA A 351 18.19 -7.42 -5.46
N LYS A 352 18.99 -7.68 -4.42
CA LYS A 352 20.41 -7.58 -4.74
C LYS A 352 20.53 -8.34 -6.04
N LYS A 353 20.63 -7.62 -7.16
CA LYS A 353 21.36 -8.09 -8.31
C LYS A 353 22.76 -8.35 -7.76
N VAL A 354 22.91 -9.44 -6.99
CA VAL A 354 24.13 -10.21 -7.02
C VAL A 354 24.32 -10.37 -8.51
N GLN A 355 25.40 -9.78 -9.02
CA GLN A 355 25.83 -10.06 -10.36
C GLN A 355 25.95 -11.59 -10.40
N ASP A 356 24.88 -12.27 -10.83
CA ASP A 356 24.89 -13.69 -11.10
C ASP A 356 25.78 -13.79 -12.33
N THR A 357 27.09 -13.80 -12.11
CA THR A 357 27.95 -14.65 -12.90
C THR A 357 27.30 -16.02 -12.79
N LEU A 358 26.68 -16.46 -13.89
CA LEU A 358 26.05 -17.77 -14.03
C LEU A 358 27.07 -18.85 -13.66
N GLU A 359 27.19 -19.15 -12.38
CA GLU A 359 28.05 -20.22 -11.88
C GLU A 359 27.29 -21.54 -12.05
N ARG A 360 28.01 -22.54 -12.54
CA ARG A 360 27.50 -23.86 -12.91
C ARG A 360 26.90 -24.64 -11.72
N SER A 361 27.03 -24.10 -10.51
CA SER A 361 26.59 -24.65 -9.22
C SER A 361 25.19 -24.19 -8.77
N GLN A 362 24.59 -23.17 -9.41
CA GLN A 362 23.30 -22.65 -8.97
C GLN A 362 22.12 -23.47 -9.49
N ILE A 363 21.16 -23.80 -8.61
CA ILE A 363 19.89 -24.41 -9.03
C ILE A 363 19.06 -23.36 -9.77
N GLN A 364 18.59 -23.73 -10.97
CA GLN A 364 17.71 -22.93 -11.81
C GLN A 364 16.42 -23.69 -12.08
N ILE A 365 15.28 -23.00 -11.96
CA ILE A 365 13.96 -23.55 -12.25
C ILE A 365 13.40 -22.85 -13.48
N ALA A 366 13.09 -23.63 -14.53
CA ALA A 366 12.40 -23.09 -15.70
C ALA A 366 10.87 -23.20 -15.54
N LYS A 367 10.19 -22.08 -15.69
CA LYS A 367 8.73 -21.98 -15.70
C LYS A 367 8.20 -22.24 -17.11
N ILE A 368 7.36 -23.27 -17.26
CA ILE A 368 6.86 -23.74 -18.54
C ILE A 368 5.67 -22.91 -19.01
N LYS A 369 5.74 -22.42 -20.25
CA LYS A 369 4.65 -21.71 -20.94
C LYS A 369 3.60 -22.70 -21.45
N HIS A 370 2.33 -22.37 -21.25
CA HIS A 370 1.18 -23.11 -21.77
C HIS A 370 -0.08 -22.22 -21.81
N GLU A 371 -1.08 -22.61 -22.59
CA GLU A 371 -2.31 -21.82 -22.81
C GLU A 371 -3.21 -21.70 -21.56
N GLY A 372 -3.06 -22.60 -20.58
CA GLY A 372 -3.83 -22.63 -19.32
C GLY A 372 -3.52 -21.55 -18.27
N ASN A 373 -3.20 -20.32 -18.71
CA ASN A 373 -2.72 -19.22 -17.87
C ASN A 373 -1.43 -19.56 -17.08
N TRP A 374 -0.35 -19.81 -17.79
CA TRP A 374 0.94 -20.21 -17.21
C TRP A 374 1.61 -19.16 -16.31
N ASP A 375 1.15 -17.90 -16.29
CA ASP A 375 1.80 -16.79 -15.56
C ASP A 375 0.88 -16.08 -14.55
N VAL A 376 -0.04 -16.82 -13.93
CA VAL A 376 -0.99 -16.27 -12.91
C VAL A 376 -0.27 -15.73 -11.65
N ALA A 377 0.85 -16.33 -11.28
CA ALA A 377 1.69 -15.96 -10.14
C ALA A 377 3.14 -15.74 -10.64
N PRO A 378 3.47 -14.53 -11.14
CA PRO A 378 4.77 -14.26 -11.77
C PRO A 378 5.97 -14.40 -10.84
N GLU A 379 5.79 -14.10 -9.55
CA GLU A 379 6.87 -14.10 -8.55
C GLU A 379 7.00 -15.41 -7.77
N ALA A 380 6.14 -16.41 -7.99
CA ALA A 380 6.11 -17.64 -7.19
C ALA A 380 7.46 -18.38 -7.17
N VAL A 381 8.06 -18.58 -8.34
CA VAL A 381 9.35 -19.28 -8.48
C VAL A 381 10.50 -18.45 -7.90
N SER A 382 10.54 -17.14 -8.19
CA SER A 382 11.58 -16.25 -7.65
C SER A 382 11.56 -16.23 -6.12
N ASN A 383 10.37 -16.16 -5.52
CA ASN A 383 10.18 -16.16 -4.07
C ASN A 383 10.54 -17.51 -3.45
N LEU A 384 10.20 -18.62 -4.12
CA LEU A 384 10.62 -19.95 -3.68
C LEU A 384 12.15 -20.09 -3.68
N LEU A 385 12.81 -19.63 -4.74
CA LEU A 385 14.28 -19.67 -4.84
C LEU A 385 14.93 -18.77 -3.80
N ALA A 386 14.42 -17.56 -3.58
CA ALA A 386 14.89 -16.67 -2.51
C ALA A 386 14.73 -17.31 -1.11
N ALA A 387 13.60 -17.99 -0.86
CA ALA A 387 13.37 -18.73 0.38
C ALA A 387 14.34 -19.92 0.54
N LEU A 388 14.62 -20.66 -0.53
CA LEU A 388 15.60 -21.76 -0.51
C LEU A 388 17.03 -21.28 -0.24
N ASN A 389 17.40 -20.12 -0.77
CA ASN A 389 18.71 -19.50 -0.50
C ASN A 389 18.84 -19.12 0.99
N SER A 390 17.82 -18.45 1.54
CA SER A 390 17.83 -17.99 2.94
C SER A 390 17.73 -19.12 3.98
N VAL A 391 16.94 -20.17 3.71
CA VAL A 391 16.67 -21.25 4.68
C VAL A 391 17.59 -22.46 4.47
N GLY A 392 17.88 -22.79 3.22
CA GLY A 392 18.55 -24.04 2.84
C GLY A 392 20.05 -23.94 2.61
N GLY A 393 20.63 -22.74 2.55
CA GLY A 393 22.04 -22.54 2.18
C GLY A 393 22.37 -23.03 0.76
N ILE A 394 21.35 -23.18 -0.10
CA ILE A 394 21.48 -23.60 -1.49
C ILE A 394 21.70 -22.35 -2.32
N GLU A 395 22.78 -22.30 -3.10
CA GLU A 395 22.96 -21.24 -4.08
C GLU A 395 21.93 -21.41 -5.21
N THR A 396 20.97 -20.48 -5.28
CA THR A 396 19.92 -20.47 -6.31
C THR A 396 19.93 -19.13 -7.02
N SER A 397 19.80 -19.13 -8.34
CA SER A 397 19.55 -17.89 -9.08
C SER A 397 18.08 -17.50 -8.95
N THR A 398 17.77 -16.26 -8.57
CA THR A 398 16.39 -15.74 -8.56
C THR A 398 15.94 -15.25 -9.95
N SER A 399 16.72 -15.56 -11.00
CA SER A 399 16.40 -15.19 -12.37
C SER A 399 15.16 -15.94 -12.89
N LYS A 400 14.31 -15.24 -13.64
CA LYS A 400 13.10 -15.82 -14.23
C LYS A 400 13.43 -16.51 -15.55
N PHE A 401 13.33 -17.83 -15.59
CA PHE A 401 13.52 -18.61 -16.81
C PHE A 401 12.18 -19.11 -17.36
N ASN A 402 11.53 -18.32 -18.21
CA ASN A 402 10.29 -18.75 -18.87
C ASN A 402 10.64 -19.50 -20.16
N ARG A 403 10.18 -20.74 -20.31
CA ARG A 403 10.54 -21.64 -21.43
C ARG A 403 9.32 -22.34 -22.02
N SER A 404 9.38 -22.62 -23.32
CA SER A 404 8.52 -23.63 -23.96
C SER A 404 9.13 -25.01 -23.77
N LEU A 405 8.30 -26.06 -23.77
CA LEU A 405 8.77 -27.45 -23.77
C LEU A 405 9.58 -27.81 -25.03
N THR A 406 9.44 -27.03 -26.10
CA THR A 406 10.17 -27.20 -27.35
C THR A 406 11.51 -26.47 -27.41
N ASP A 407 11.83 -25.65 -26.40
CA ASP A 407 13.06 -24.86 -26.40
C ASP A 407 14.29 -25.77 -26.30
N GLY A 408 15.29 -25.55 -27.15
CA GLY A 408 16.48 -26.41 -27.23
C GLY A 408 17.39 -26.36 -26.00
N ASP A 409 17.25 -25.33 -25.17
CA ASP A 409 17.99 -25.15 -23.91
C ASP A 409 17.25 -25.71 -22.68
N LEU A 410 16.02 -26.25 -22.82
CA LEU A 410 15.27 -26.88 -21.73
C LEU A 410 16.07 -27.97 -20.97
N PRO A 411 16.89 -28.81 -21.63
CA PRO A 411 17.70 -29.80 -20.93
C PRO A 411 18.72 -29.23 -19.93
N ASN A 412 19.01 -27.92 -19.97
CA ASN A 412 19.89 -27.27 -19.01
C ASN A 412 19.24 -27.02 -17.64
N PHE A 413 17.91 -27.20 -17.53
CA PHE A 413 17.14 -26.94 -16.31
C PHE A 413 16.72 -28.27 -15.68
N PRO A 414 17.40 -28.77 -14.63
CA PRO A 414 17.06 -30.07 -14.03
C PRO A 414 15.68 -30.09 -13.36
N VAL A 415 15.16 -28.91 -12.99
CA VAL A 415 13.82 -28.74 -12.43
C VAL A 415 13.04 -27.79 -13.33
N ILE A 416 11.86 -28.24 -13.76
CA ILE A 416 10.88 -27.42 -14.47
C ILE A 416 9.62 -27.26 -13.63
N TYR A 417 9.00 -26.09 -13.70
CA TYR A 417 7.81 -25.71 -12.95
C TYR A 417 6.66 -25.38 -13.90
N MET A 418 5.47 -25.89 -13.60
CA MET A 418 4.25 -25.62 -14.34
C MET A 418 3.14 -25.23 -13.36
N HIS A 419 2.35 -24.22 -13.68
CA HIS A 419 1.17 -23.88 -12.88
C HIS A 419 0.15 -23.12 -13.70
N GLY A 420 -1.12 -23.24 -13.35
CA GLY A 420 -2.17 -22.57 -14.09
C GLY A 420 -3.50 -22.62 -13.39
N ARG A 421 -4.44 -21.83 -13.90
CA ARG A 421 -5.82 -21.73 -13.39
C ARG A 421 -6.85 -22.32 -14.36
N ASN A 422 -6.47 -22.50 -15.62
CA ASN A 422 -7.35 -23.01 -16.66
C ASN A 422 -6.82 -24.35 -17.18
N SER A 423 -7.69 -25.07 -17.90
CA SER A 423 -7.29 -26.25 -18.66
C SER A 423 -6.21 -25.89 -19.68
N PHE A 424 -5.32 -26.84 -19.96
CA PHE A 424 -4.28 -26.72 -20.98
C PHE A 424 -4.22 -28.00 -21.81
N SER A 425 -3.59 -27.90 -22.97
CA SER A 425 -3.29 -29.04 -23.83
C SER A 425 -1.89 -28.90 -24.37
N LEU A 426 -1.10 -29.97 -24.27
CA LEU A 426 0.20 -30.05 -24.91
C LEU A 426 0.09 -30.74 -26.27
N THR A 427 0.87 -30.27 -27.22
CA THR A 427 1.05 -30.93 -28.52
C THR A 427 1.82 -32.25 -28.34
N LYS A 428 1.71 -33.14 -29.33
CA LYS A 428 2.46 -34.42 -29.31
C LYS A 428 3.97 -34.20 -29.18
N THR A 429 4.50 -33.16 -29.81
CA THR A 429 5.92 -32.79 -29.75
C THR A 429 6.31 -32.35 -28.34
N GLU A 430 5.50 -31.52 -27.68
CA GLU A 430 5.75 -31.08 -26.31
C GLU A 430 5.69 -32.23 -25.30
N ILE A 431 4.75 -33.17 -25.47
CA ILE A 431 4.67 -34.39 -24.65
C ILE A 431 5.93 -35.24 -24.82
N GLU A 432 6.42 -35.42 -26.04
CA GLU A 432 7.64 -36.18 -26.27
C GLU A 432 8.86 -35.51 -25.64
N ARG A 433 8.98 -34.17 -25.76
CA ARG A 433 10.05 -33.41 -25.10
C ARG A 433 9.99 -33.51 -23.58
N LEU A 434 8.79 -33.44 -23.00
CA LEU A 434 8.61 -33.62 -21.57
C LEU A 434 9.00 -35.03 -21.13
N ARG A 435 8.59 -36.06 -21.88
CA ARG A 435 8.98 -37.46 -21.65
C ARG A 435 10.50 -37.64 -21.71
N GLU A 436 11.16 -37.10 -22.73
CA GLU A 436 12.62 -37.12 -22.86
C GLU A 436 13.29 -36.45 -21.66
N HIS A 437 12.77 -35.31 -21.21
CA HIS A 437 13.29 -34.58 -20.05
C HIS A 437 13.23 -35.43 -18.76
N LEU A 438 12.07 -36.01 -18.47
CA LEU A 438 11.87 -36.85 -17.29
C LEU A 438 12.69 -38.15 -17.35
N ASN A 439 12.77 -38.80 -18.52
CA ASN A 439 13.57 -40.02 -18.70
C ASN A 439 15.08 -39.79 -18.54
N ARG A 440 15.56 -38.56 -18.76
CA ARG A 440 16.96 -38.16 -18.52
C ARG A 440 17.23 -37.79 -17.06
N GLY A 441 16.24 -37.93 -16.17
CA GLY A 441 16.36 -37.61 -14.74
C GLY A 441 15.93 -36.18 -14.38
N GLY A 442 15.31 -35.44 -15.29
CA GLY A 442 14.68 -34.15 -14.99
C GLY A 442 13.46 -34.29 -14.08
N PHE A 443 13.07 -33.21 -13.42
CA PHE A 443 11.96 -33.18 -12.47
C PHE A 443 10.92 -32.12 -12.86
N LEU A 444 9.63 -32.48 -12.83
CA LEU A 444 8.51 -31.58 -13.04
C LEU A 444 7.76 -31.34 -11.73
N PHE A 445 7.69 -30.08 -11.30
CA PHE A 445 6.76 -29.64 -10.26
C PHE A 445 5.57 -28.92 -10.88
N ALA A 446 4.36 -29.41 -10.61
CA ALA A 446 3.13 -28.79 -11.09
C ALA A 446 2.23 -28.34 -9.94
N ASP A 447 1.72 -27.10 -10.03
CA ASP A 447 0.83 -26.50 -9.03
C ASP A 447 -0.49 -26.03 -9.66
N ALA A 448 -1.61 -26.51 -9.13
CA ALA A 448 -2.93 -26.03 -9.52
C ALA A 448 -3.23 -24.71 -8.80
N CYS A 449 -2.96 -23.60 -9.48
CA CYS A 449 -3.07 -22.27 -8.90
C CYS A 449 -4.50 -22.02 -8.39
N CYS A 450 -4.62 -21.57 -7.15
CA CYS A 450 -5.90 -21.34 -6.47
C CYS A 450 -6.79 -22.60 -6.35
N ALA A 451 -6.18 -23.79 -6.28
CA ALA A 451 -6.88 -25.07 -6.30
C ALA A 451 -7.79 -25.25 -7.52
N ALA A 452 -7.36 -24.74 -8.69
CA ALA A 452 -8.15 -24.75 -9.92
C ALA A 452 -8.40 -26.19 -10.44
N PRO A 453 -9.67 -26.66 -10.46
CA PRO A 453 -9.99 -28.03 -10.90
C PRO A 453 -9.63 -28.27 -12.37
N LEU A 454 -9.83 -27.26 -13.23
CA LEU A 454 -9.57 -27.38 -14.67
C LEU A 454 -8.09 -27.64 -14.99
N PHE A 455 -7.17 -27.11 -14.19
CA PHE A 455 -5.74 -27.36 -14.34
C PHE A 455 -5.37 -28.75 -13.80
N ASP A 456 -5.89 -29.13 -12.62
CA ASP A 456 -5.66 -30.47 -12.03
C ASP A 456 -6.15 -31.58 -12.97
N GLU A 457 -7.36 -31.46 -13.52
CA GLU A 457 -7.92 -32.41 -14.47
C GLU A 457 -7.09 -32.51 -15.75
N ALA A 458 -6.63 -31.37 -16.31
CA ALA A 458 -5.79 -31.35 -17.49
C ALA A 458 -4.42 -31.99 -17.24
N PHE A 459 -3.82 -31.72 -16.07
CA PHE A 459 -2.53 -32.27 -15.67
C PHE A 459 -2.57 -33.78 -15.46
N ARG A 460 -3.63 -34.31 -14.83
CA ARG A 460 -3.81 -35.76 -14.65
C ARG A 460 -4.08 -36.51 -15.95
N LYS A 461 -4.62 -35.83 -16.95
CA LYS A 461 -4.97 -36.40 -18.26
C LYS A 461 -3.78 -36.46 -19.22
N MET A 462 -2.88 -35.49 -19.14
CA MET A 462 -1.61 -35.43 -19.89
C MET A 462 -0.75 -36.65 -19.58
#